data_AF-A0A640VZY0-F1
#
_entry.id   AF-A0A640VZY0-F1
#
_cell.length_a   1.000
_cell.length_b   1.000
_cell.length_c   1.000
_cell.angle_alpha   90.00
_cell.angle_beta   90.00
_cell.angle_gamma   90.00
#
_symmetry.space_group_name_H-M   'P 1'
#
loop_
_entity.id
_entity.type
_entity.pdbx_description
1 polymer ?
#
loop_
_entity_poly.entity_id
_entity_poly.type
_entity_poly.pdbx_seq_one_letter_code
_entity_poly.pdbx_strand_id
1 'polypeptide(L)' 'MRHILTKARVEEDKCIGCGLCTKACPQGAIRLVPLLSNESKEISQSRLKMLDGKISMIKMKLNGIKEDIEDIKNERHP' A
#
# COMPACT_ATOMS: atom_id res chain seq x y z
N MET A 1 -30.75 -29.71 7.94
CA MET A 1 -29.93 -28.60 8.46
C MET A 1 -30.54 -27.29 7.98
N ARG A 2 -30.86 -26.35 8.88
CA ARG A 2 -31.33 -25.01 8.48
C ARG A 2 -30.13 -24.20 8.04
N HIS A 3 -30.13 -23.73 6.80
CA HIS A 3 -29.14 -22.77 6.32
C HIS A 3 -29.58 -21.37 6.78
N ILE A 4 -28.86 -20.81 7.75
CA ILE A 4 -28.97 -19.41 8.15
C ILE A 4 -28.29 -18.58 7.07
N LEU A 5 -29.06 -17.71 6.40
CA LEU A 5 -28.59 -16.85 5.30
C LEU A 5 -28.08 -15.47 5.78
N THR A 6 -28.00 -15.24 7.09
CA THR A 6 -27.56 -13.96 7.62
C THR A 6 -26.05 -13.81 7.49
N LYS A 7 -25.61 -12.68 6.93
CA LYS A 7 -24.19 -12.34 6.79
C LYS A 7 -23.57 -12.05 8.15
N ALA A 8 -22.52 -12.78 8.52
CA ALA A 8 -21.74 -12.51 9.71
C ALA A 8 -20.98 -11.17 9.57
N ARG A 9 -20.82 -10.44 10.68
CA ARG A 9 -20.05 -9.20 10.76
C ARG A 9 -19.03 -9.31 11.90
N VAL A 10 -17.89 -8.67 11.74
CA VAL A 10 -16.84 -8.56 12.76
C VAL A 10 -16.85 -7.12 13.27
N GLU A 11 -16.88 -6.95 14.59
CA GLU A 11 -16.61 -5.66 15.24
C GLU A 11 -15.08 -5.53 15.37
N GLU A 12 -14.45 -4.76 14.46
CA GLU A 12 -12.99 -4.70 14.34
C GLU A 12 -12.32 -4.14 15.60
N ASP A 13 -12.98 -3.22 16.29
CA ASP A 13 -12.57 -2.62 17.56
C ASP A 13 -12.49 -3.62 18.72
N LYS A 14 -13.25 -4.72 18.64
CA LYS A 14 -13.25 -5.81 19.64
C LYS A 14 -12.48 -7.04 19.18
N CYS A 15 -12.05 -7.06 17.92
CA CYS A 15 -11.38 -8.21 17.34
C CYS A 15 -9.96 -8.34 17.90
N ILE A 16 -9.69 -9.46 18.58
CA ILE A 16 -8.35 -9.76 19.11
C ILE A 16 -7.50 -10.62 18.16
N GLY A 17 -8.00 -10.93 16.96
CA GLY A 17 -7.26 -11.72 15.97
C GLY A 17 -7.10 -13.21 16.29
N CYS A 18 -7.96 -13.81 17.11
CA CYS A 18 -7.81 -15.21 17.55
C CYS A 18 -8.06 -16.27 16.45
N GLY A 19 -8.75 -15.91 15.37
CA GLY A 19 -8.97 -16.78 14.20
C GLY A 19 -10.05 -17.85 14.36
N LEU A 20 -10.81 -17.84 15.45
CA LEU A 20 -11.92 -18.78 15.64
C LEU A 20 -13.00 -18.63 14.56
N CYS A 21 -13.30 -17.39 14.14
CA CYS A 21 -14.26 -17.13 13.07
C CYS A 21 -13.83 -17.76 11.73
N THR A 22 -12.53 -17.72 11.40
CA THR A 22 -11.96 -18.36 10.22
C THR A 22 -12.09 -19.87 10.27
N LYS A 23 -11.79 -20.49 11.43
CA LYS A 23 -11.92 -21.95 11.62
C LYS A 23 -13.38 -22.42 11.59
N ALA A 24 -14.28 -21.63 12.16
CA ALA A 24 -15.69 -21.97 12.25
C ALA A 24 -16.42 -21.82 10.92
N CYS A 25 -15.89 -21.04 9.97
CA CYS A 25 -16.57 -20.78 8.70
C CYS A 25 -16.41 -21.96 7.73
N PRO A 26 -17.47 -22.74 7.44
CA PRO A 26 -17.36 -23.87 6.52
C PRO A 26 -17.16 -23.45 5.07
N GLN A 27 -17.47 -22.19 4.74
CA GLN A 27 -17.34 -21.64 3.38
C GLN A 27 -15.99 -20.95 3.15
N GLY A 28 -15.14 -20.81 4.18
CA GLY A 28 -13.88 -20.08 4.07
C GLY A 28 -14.06 -18.59 3.69
N ALA A 29 -15.20 -17.99 4.06
CA ALA A 29 -15.59 -16.65 3.62
C ALA A 29 -14.83 -15.50 4.32
N ILE A 30 -14.02 -15.80 5.33
CA ILE A 30 -13.26 -14.84 6.13
C ILE A 30 -11.80 -15.27 6.25
N ARG A 31 -10.87 -14.31 6.28
CA ARG A 31 -9.42 -14.53 6.45
C ARG A 31 -8.87 -13.54 7.49
N LEU A 32 -7.86 -13.99 8.25
CA LEU A 32 -7.05 -13.11 9.09
C LEU A 32 -5.92 -12.54 8.24
N VAL A 33 -5.74 -11.22 8.31
CA VAL A 33 -4.63 -10.51 7.66
C VAL A 33 -3.79 -9.81 8.72
N PRO A 34 -2.45 -9.86 8.64
CA PRO A 34 -1.60 -9.06 9.51
C PRO A 34 -1.85 -7.56 9.27
N LEU A 35 -1.93 -6.76 10.34
CA LEU A 35 -2.14 -5.31 10.24
C LEU A 35 -1.00 -4.58 9.50
N LEU A 36 0.16 -5.24 9.37
CA LEU A 36 1.34 -4.73 8.67
C LEU A 36 1.58 -5.45 7.33
N SER A 37 0.64 -6.25 6.82
CA SER A 37 0.84 -6.92 5.54
C SER A 37 0.76 -5.92 4.39
N ASN A 38 1.80 -5.93 3.55
CA ASN A 38 1.96 -5.04 2.41
C ASN A 38 1.04 -5.40 1.22
N GLU A 39 0.03 -6.25 1.41
CA GLU A 39 -0.89 -6.72 0.37
C GLU A 39 -1.87 -5.61 -0.07
N SER A 40 -2.04 -4.55 0.71
CA SER A 40 -2.81 -3.36 0.31
C SER A 40 -2.16 -2.54 -0.83
N LYS A 41 -0.96 -2.91 -1.29
CA LYS A 41 -0.25 -2.16 -2.35
C LYS A 41 -0.87 -2.36 -3.74
N GLU A 42 -1.65 -3.41 -3.98
CA GLU A 42 -2.28 -3.63 -5.29
C GLU A 42 -3.51 -2.74 -5.52
N ILE A 43 -4.24 -2.35 -4.45
CA ILE A 43 -5.43 -1.50 -4.57
C ILE A 43 -5.07 -0.06 -4.99
N SER A 44 -3.84 0.38 -4.71
CA SER A 44 -3.39 1.76 -4.98
C SER A 44 -2.71 1.95 -6.35
N GLN A 45 -2.25 0.89 -7.01
CA GLN A 45 -1.48 1.01 -8.25
C GLN A 45 -2.29 1.62 -9.40
N SER A 46 -3.62 1.46 -9.41
CA SER A 46 -4.46 2.06 -10.46
C SER A 46 -4.57 3.58 -10.33
N ARG A 47 -4.51 4.15 -9.11
CA ARG A 47 -4.57 5.60 -8.86
C ARG A 47 -3.19 6.27 -8.87
N LEU A 48 -2.13 5.51 -8.55
CA LEU A 48 -0.75 6.00 -8.47
C LEU A 48 -0.05 6.16 -9.83
N LYS A 49 -0.50 5.48 -10.89
CA LYS A 49 0.08 5.55 -12.25
C LYS A 49 0.27 6.98 -12.78
N MET A 50 -0.67 7.88 -12.48
CA MET A 50 -0.56 9.28 -12.91
C MET A 50 0.43 10.09 -12.07
N LEU A 51 0.60 9.73 -10.79
CA LEU A 51 1.55 10.38 -9.89
C LEU A 51 2.98 10.00 -10.26
N ASP A 52 3.22 8.76 -10.73
CA ASP A 52 4.53 8.31 -11.21
C ASP A 52 5.07 9.20 -12.34
N GLY A 53 4.21 9.63 -13.27
CA GLY A 53 4.58 10.55 -14.35
C GLY A 53 5.00 11.94 -13.84
N LYS A 54 4.25 12.51 -12.89
CA LYS A 54 4.61 13.80 -12.26
C LYS A 54 5.90 13.70 -11.46
N ILE A 55 6.08 12.61 -10.71
CA ILE A 55 7.31 12.32 -9.97
C ILE A 55 8.49 12.20 -10.93
N SER A 56 8.31 11.56 -12.09
CA SER A 56 9.35 11.46 -13.12
C SER A 56 9.79 12.82 -13.65
N MET A 57 8.84 13.72 -13.96
CA MET A 57 9.17 15.09 -14.37
C MET A 57 9.93 15.88 -13.30
N ILE A 58 9.55 15.74 -12.03
CA ILE A 58 10.25 16.38 -10.91
C ILE A 58 11.67 15.80 -10.77
N LYS A 59 11.82 14.48 -10.85
CA LYS A 59 13.14 13.82 -10.83
C LYS A 59 14.04 14.31 -11.96
N MET A 60 13.50 14.49 -13.16
CA MET A 60 14.26 14.98 -14.31
C MET A 60 14.76 16.41 -14.08
N LYS A 61 13.91 17.31 -13.54
CA LYS A 61 14.31 18.67 -13.17
C LYS A 61 15.35 18.68 -12.04
N LEU A 62 15.18 17.81 -11.04
CA LEU A 62 16.14 17.67 -9.94
C LEU A 62 17.49 17.13 -10.42
N ASN A 63 17.53 16.30 -11.47
CA ASN A 63 18.78 15.84 -12.06
C ASN A 63 19.51 16.98 -12.78
N GLY A 64 18.82 17.80 -13.59
CA GLY A 64 19.44 18.98 -14.21
C GLY A 64 20.01 19.95 -13.18
N ILE A 65 19.26 20.23 -12.10
CA ILE A 65 19.77 21.07 -11.00
C ILE A 65 20.99 20.45 -10.30
N LYS A 66 21.07 19.12 -10.20
CA LYS A 66 22.24 18.45 -9.62
C LYS A 66 23.47 18.59 -10.50
N GLU A 67 23.30 18.45 -11.82
CA GLU A 67 24.35 18.66 -12.82
C GLU A 67 24.85 20.12 -12.73
N ASP A 68 23.95 21.10 -12.73
CA ASP A 68 24.30 22.52 -12.56
C ASP A 68 25.07 22.78 -11.24
N ILE A 69 24.65 22.15 -10.13
CA ILE A 69 25.34 22.27 -8.84
C ILE A 69 26.74 21.63 -8.88
N GLU A 70 26.89 20.53 -9.59
CA GLU A 70 28.18 19.86 -9.79
C GLU A 70 29.12 20.73 -10.62
N ASP A 71 28.63 21.35 -11.70
CA ASP A 71 29.39 22.28 -12.52
C ASP A 71 29.85 23.50 -11.71
N ILE A 72 28.95 24.12 -10.93
CA ILE A 72 29.31 25.26 -10.05
C ILE A 72 30.33 24.86 -8.96
N LYS A 73 30.37 23.59 -8.55
CA LYS A 73 31.40 23.08 -7.61
C LYS A 73 32.73 22.86 -8.32
N ASN A 74 32.70 22.39 -9.56
CA ASN A 74 33.88 22.09 -10.36
C ASN A 74 34.54 23.37 -10.94
N GLU A 75 33.77 24.41 -11.21
CA GLU A 75 34.25 25.73 -11.66
C GLU A 75 34.77 26.63 -10.51
N ARG A 76 34.52 26.25 -9.25
CA ARG A 76 34.99 26.99 -8.06
C ARG A 76 36.41 26.64 -7.61
N HIS A 77 37.23 26.06 -8.48
CA HIS A 77 38.65 25.85 -8.23
C HIS A 77 39.48 26.99 -8.89
N PRO A 78 40.15 27.86 -8.14
CA PRO A 78 41.27 28.64 -8.68
C PRO A 78 42.47 27.75 -9.03
#